data_AF-A0A679HH58-F1
#
_entry.id   AF-A0A679HH58-F1
#
_cell.length_a   1.000
_cell.length_b   1.000
_cell.length_c   1.000
_cell.angle_alpha   90.00
_cell.angle_beta   90.00
_cell.angle_gamma   90.00
#
_symmetry.space_group_name_H-M   'P 1'
#
loop_
_entity.id
_entity.type
_entity.pdbx_description
1 polymer ?
#
loop_
_entity_poly.entity_id
_entity_poly.type
_entity_poly.pdbx_seq_one_letter_code
_entity_poly.pdbx_strand_id
1 'polypeptide(L)'
;MLTVSIVFRHGFSIDDLNNRVRSNPKFVFISTNATRNKLKTAAYQWKHPKHGNLKLKKEDGFSWAEMSNKSNRLLGSFVSWLFANARDLVGWVEVYE
;
A
#
# COMPACT_ATOMS: atom_id res chain seq x y z
N MET A 1 5.57 15.92 -3.79
CA MET A 1 4.39 15.03 -3.83
C MET A 1 4.75 13.89 -2.91
N LEU A 2 4.18 13.83 -1.72
CA LEU A 2 4.71 12.92 -0.71
C LEU A 2 4.38 11.46 -1.06
N THR A 3 5.43 10.64 -1.12
CA THR A 3 5.36 9.21 -1.39
C THR A 3 5.88 8.44 -0.21
N VAL A 4 5.16 7.40 0.21
CA VAL A 4 5.60 6.53 1.31
C VAL A 4 5.73 5.11 0.81
N SER A 5 6.89 4.52 1.03
CA SER A 5 7.17 3.12 0.74
C SER A 5 7.22 2.33 2.04
N ILE A 6 6.56 1.18 2.06
CA ILE A 6 6.55 0.24 3.17
C ILE A 6 7.17 -1.06 2.67
N VAL A 7 8.19 -1.53 3.37
CA VAL A 7 8.79 -2.86 3.14
C VAL A 7 8.18 -3.85 4.09
N PHE A 8 7.84 -5.03 3.56
CA PHE A 8 7.31 -6.10 4.38
C PHE A 8 8.41 -6.96 5.01
N ARG A 9 8.12 -7.50 6.18
CA ARG A 9 9.00 -8.47 6.85
C ARG A 9 9.11 -9.74 6.02
N HIS A 10 10.22 -10.47 6.23
CA HIS A 10 10.43 -11.77 5.63
C HIS A 10 9.26 -12.72 5.95
N GLY A 11 8.80 -13.46 4.93
CA GLY A 11 7.64 -14.35 5.04
C GLY A 11 6.29 -13.71 4.70
N PHE A 12 6.20 -12.38 4.64
CA PHE A 12 4.98 -11.68 4.20
C PHE A 12 5.13 -11.13 2.79
N SER A 13 4.00 -11.02 2.10
CA SER A 13 3.91 -10.62 0.71
C SER A 13 2.92 -9.47 0.51
N ILE A 14 2.97 -8.88 -0.69
CA ILE A 14 1.96 -7.90 -1.12
C ILE A 14 0.53 -8.47 -1.13
N ASP A 15 0.37 -9.78 -1.29
CA ASP A 15 -0.93 -10.44 -1.28
C ASP A 15 -1.56 -10.38 0.12
N ASP A 16 -0.76 -10.50 1.17
CA ASP A 16 -1.21 -10.44 2.57
C ASP A 16 -1.76 -9.06 2.91
N LEU A 17 -1.05 -8.00 2.54
CA LEU A 17 -1.54 -6.64 2.73
C LEU A 17 -2.80 -6.39 1.89
N ASN A 18 -2.83 -6.84 0.64
CA ASN A 18 -4.02 -6.71 -0.20
C ASN A 18 -5.25 -7.36 0.45
N ASN A 19 -5.11 -8.59 0.95
CA ASN A 19 -6.18 -9.30 1.64
C ASN A 19 -6.63 -8.57 2.91
N ARG A 20 -5.68 -8.01 3.69
CA ARG A 20 -5.99 -7.21 4.87
C ARG A 20 -6.80 -5.97 4.53
N VAL A 21 -6.38 -5.22 3.51
CA VAL A 21 -7.08 -4.02 3.03
C VAL A 21 -8.48 -4.37 2.52
N ARG A 22 -8.63 -5.49 1.79
CA ARG A 22 -9.95 -5.98 1.32
C ARG A 22 -10.89 -6.36 2.47
N SER A 23 -10.36 -7.02 3.49
CA SER A 23 -11.17 -7.51 4.62
C SER A 23 -11.64 -6.40 5.56
N ASN A 24 -10.87 -5.31 5.66
CA ASN A 24 -11.18 -4.17 6.52
C ASN A 24 -10.83 -2.85 5.81
N PRO A 25 -11.60 -2.48 4.77
CA PRO A 25 -11.31 -1.30 3.99
C PRO A 25 -11.63 -0.04 4.81
N LYS A 26 -10.58 0.64 5.29
CA LYS A 26 -10.70 2.03 5.72
C LYS A 26 -10.40 2.99 4.57
N PHE A 27 -10.86 4.23 4.72
CA PHE A 27 -10.57 5.36 3.82
C PHE A 27 -11.18 5.28 2.43
N VAL A 28 -12.19 4.44 2.19
CA VAL A 28 -12.93 4.38 0.90
C VAL A 28 -11.98 4.22 -0.30
N PHE A 29 -10.88 3.47 -0.13
CA PHE A 29 -10.05 3.07 -1.25
C PHE A 29 -10.86 2.15 -2.15
N ILE A 30 -10.92 2.49 -3.44
CA ILE A 30 -11.59 1.67 -4.44
C ILE A 30 -10.51 0.88 -5.17
N SER A 31 -10.66 -0.44 -5.20
CA SER A 31 -9.82 -1.31 -6.03
C SER A 31 -10.10 -0.98 -7.50
N THR A 32 -9.19 -0.27 -8.14
CA THR A 32 -9.24 -0.02 -9.57
C THR A 32 -8.56 -1.19 -10.26
N ASN A 33 -9.35 -2.17 -10.75
CA ASN A 33 -8.89 -3.36 -11.47
C ASN A 33 -7.50 -3.84 -11.01
N ALA A 34 -7.47 -4.71 -10.01
CA ALA A 34 -6.29 -5.47 -9.59
C ALA A 34 -5.78 -6.36 -10.74
N THR A 35 -5.32 -5.76 -11.84
CA THR A 35 -4.54 -6.46 -12.83
C THR A 35 -3.22 -6.75 -12.17
N ARG A 36 -3.06 -8.02 -11.76
CA ARG A 36 -1.77 -8.66 -11.56
C ARG A 36 -0.99 -8.48 -12.86
N ASN A 37 -0.33 -7.34 -13.01
CA ASN A 37 0.12 -6.89 -14.30
C ASN A 37 1.34 -7.74 -14.64
N LYS A 38 1.16 -8.74 -15.51
CA LYS A 38 2.19 -9.71 -15.92
C LYS A 38 3.48 -9.03 -16.44
N LEU A 39 3.45 -7.72 -16.72
CA LEU A 39 4.52 -6.98 -17.37
C LEU A 39 4.97 -5.68 -16.65
N LYS A 40 4.35 -5.29 -15.53
CA LYS A 40 4.75 -4.04 -14.82
C LYS A 40 4.70 -4.23 -13.31
N THR A 41 5.86 -4.14 -12.69
CA THR A 41 6.22 -3.86 -11.27
C THR A 41 5.13 -3.85 -10.18
N ALA A 42 3.94 -3.26 -10.39
CA ALA A 42 2.83 -3.26 -9.44
C ALA A 42 1.85 -4.43 -9.64
N ALA A 43 1.56 -5.18 -8.57
CA ALA A 43 0.61 -6.29 -8.56
C ALA A 43 -0.82 -5.86 -8.19
N TYR A 44 -0.99 -4.84 -7.35
CA TYR A 44 -2.29 -4.33 -6.94
C TYR A 44 -2.31 -2.80 -6.90
N GLN A 45 -3.45 -2.21 -7.23
CA GLN A 45 -3.64 -0.77 -7.15
C GLN A 45 -4.99 -0.42 -6.52
N TRP A 46 -4.92 0.40 -5.48
CA TRP A 46 -6.03 0.97 -4.75
C TRP A 46 -6.02 2.48 -4.96
N LYS A 47 -7.18 3.07 -5.26
CA LYS A 47 -7.30 4.51 -5.53
C LYS A 47 -8.29 5.15 -4.58
N HIS A 48 -7.86 6.20 -3.90
CA HIS A 48 -8.76 7.11 -3.22
C HIS A 48 -9.22 8.17 -4.23
N PRO A 49 -10.53 8.39 -4.43
CA PRO A 49 -11.03 9.32 -5.46
C PRO A 49 -10.43 10.73 -5.39
N LYS A 50 -10.24 11.25 -4.17
CA LYS A 50 -9.78 12.63 -3.92
C LYS A 50 -8.35 12.80 -3.41
N HIS A 51 -7.70 11.75 -2.91
CA HIS A 51 -6.54 11.95 -2.02
C HIS A 51 -5.27 11.24 -2.47
N GLY A 52 -5.34 10.20 -3.29
CA GLY A 52 -4.12 9.52 -3.71
C GLY A 52 -4.36 8.10 -4.19
N ASN A 53 -3.28 7.35 -4.29
CA ASN A 53 -3.29 5.94 -4.63
C ASN A 53 -2.32 5.16 -3.73
N LEU A 54 -2.63 3.88 -3.57
CA LEU A 54 -1.78 2.89 -2.94
C LEU A 54 -1.49 1.83 -4.00
N LYS A 55 -0.21 1.61 -4.28
CA LYS A 55 0.30 0.61 -5.22
C LYS A 55 1.04 -0.44 -4.42
N LEU A 56 0.70 -1.70 -4.61
CA LEU A 56 1.45 -2.82 -4.05
C LEU A 56 2.31 -3.41 -5.16
N LYS A 57 3.62 -3.46 -4.97
CA LYS A 57 4.59 -3.85 -6.01
C LYS A 57 5.60 -4.87 -5.50
N LYS A 58 6.14 -5.67 -6.42
CA LYS A 58 7.25 -6.59 -6.15
C LYS A 58 8.43 -6.17 -7.01
N GLU A 59 9.54 -5.83 -6.37
CA GLU A 59 10.73 -5.25 -7.00
C GLU A 59 11.96 -5.81 -6.29
N ASP A 60 12.92 -6.30 -7.07
CA ASP A 60 14.20 -6.86 -6.59
C ASP A 60 14.09 -7.91 -5.48
N GLY A 61 13.09 -8.80 -5.59
CA GLY A 61 12.83 -9.85 -4.60
C GLY A 61 12.09 -9.37 -3.34
N PHE A 62 11.92 -8.07 -3.17
CA PHE A 62 11.20 -7.46 -2.06
C PHE A 62 9.76 -7.14 -2.43
N SER A 63 8.90 -7.18 -1.42
CA SER A 63 7.49 -6.80 -1.52
C SER A 63 7.30 -5.42 -0.88
N TRP A 64 6.62 -4.52 -1.58
CA TRP A 64 6.46 -3.12 -1.18
C TRP A 64 5.02 -2.63 -1.29
N ALA A 65 4.66 -1.68 -0.44
CA ALA A 65 3.50 -0.80 -0.63
C ALA A 65 3.96 0.64 -0.80
N GLU A 66 3.62 1.24 -1.93
CA GLU A 66 3.92 2.63 -2.26
C GLU A 66 2.61 3.44 -2.25
N MET A 67 2.53 4.47 -1.44
CA MET A 67 1.38 5.37 -1.40
C MET A 67 1.81 6.75 -1.88
N SER A 68 1.21 7.23 -2.98
CA SER A 68 1.36 8.63 -3.39
C SER A 68 0.16 9.43 -2.93
N ASN A 69 0.45 10.56 -2.30
CA ASN A 69 -0.57 11.36 -1.63
C ASN A 69 -0.64 12.78 -2.18
N LYS A 70 -1.86 13.23 -2.48
CA LYS A 70 -2.16 14.62 -2.84
C LYS A 70 -2.59 15.45 -1.63
N SER A 71 -2.99 14.83 -0.52
CA SER A 71 -3.44 15.50 0.71
C SER A 71 -2.95 14.74 1.95
N ASN A 72 -2.08 15.34 2.76
CA ASN A 72 -1.44 14.72 3.94
C ASN A 72 -2.39 13.96 4.90
N ARG A 73 -3.69 14.23 4.86
CA ARG A 73 -4.72 13.49 5.60
C ARG A 73 -4.81 11.99 5.26
N LEU A 74 -4.65 11.60 3.99
CA LEU A 74 -4.72 10.19 3.60
C LEU A 74 -3.52 9.41 4.15
N LEU A 75 -2.33 10.02 4.12
CA LEU A 75 -1.11 9.43 4.65
C LEU A 75 -1.25 9.03 6.11
N GLY A 76 -1.49 10.01 6.99
CA GLY A 76 -1.54 9.76 8.43
C GLY A 76 -2.59 8.72 8.79
N SER A 77 -3.74 8.78 8.11
CA SER A 77 -4.84 7.85 8.32
C SER A 77 -4.48 6.43 7.88
N PHE A 78 -3.91 6.26 6.68
CA PHE A 78 -3.48 4.95 6.18
C PHE A 78 -2.37 4.34 7.03
N VAL A 79 -1.37 5.12 7.41
CA VAL A 79 -0.27 4.68 8.29
C VAL A 79 -0.82 4.25 9.65
N SER A 80 -1.74 5.02 10.23
CA SER A 80 -2.40 4.65 11.49
C SER A 80 -3.17 3.32 11.38
N TRP A 81 -3.91 3.12 10.29
CA TRP A 81 -4.59 1.85 10.04
C TRP A 81 -3.62 0.69 9.84
N LEU A 82 -2.53 0.91 9.11
CA LEU A 82 -1.49 -0.09 8.85
C LEU A 82 -0.89 -0.59 10.16
N PHE A 83 -0.46 0.32 11.04
CA PHE A 83 0.10 -0.06 12.34
C PHE A 83 -0.94 -0.63 13.32
N ALA A 84 -2.22 -0.30 13.17
CA ALA A 84 -3.27 -0.90 14.00
C ALA A 84 -3.69 -2.31 13.53
N ASN A 85 -3.70 -2.57 12.22
CA ASN A 85 -4.33 -3.77 11.64
C ASN A 85 -3.35 -4.74 10.96
N ALA A 86 -2.14 -4.27 10.63
CA ALA A 86 -1.18 -4.98 9.79
C ALA A 86 0.28 -4.75 10.22
N ARG A 87 0.53 -4.35 11.48
CA ARG A 87 1.89 -4.07 11.99
C ARG A 87 2.83 -5.26 11.89
N ASP A 88 2.28 -6.46 11.94
CA ASP A 88 2.98 -7.73 11.81
C ASP A 88 3.63 -7.88 10.43
N LEU A 89 3.02 -7.28 9.40
CA LEU A 89 3.55 -7.29 8.04
C LEU A 89 4.71 -6.28 7.86
N VAL A 90 4.74 -5.21 8.65
CA VAL A 90 5.61 -4.05 8.41
C VAL A 90 7.05 -4.30 8.91
N GLY A 91 8.00 -4.27 7.99
CA GLY A 91 9.44 -4.29 8.27
C GLY A 91 9.96 -2.89 8.55
N TRP A 92 9.96 -2.03 7.53
CA TRP A 92 10.32 -0.61 7.65
C TRP A 92 9.44 0.28 6.78
N VAL A 93 9.48 1.59 7.04
CA VAL A 93 8.73 2.61 6.31
C VAL A 93 9.69 3.74 5.91
N GLU A 94 9.67 4.10 4.64
CA GLU A 94 10.47 5.18 4.06
C GLU A 94 9.54 6.25 3.48
N VAL A 95 9.89 7.52 3.70
CA VAL A 95 9.12 8.69 3.25
C VAL A 95 9.97 9.54 2.32
N TYR A 96 9.44 9.84 1.15
CA TYR A 96 10.07 10.65 0.10
C TYR A 96 9.19 11.87 -0.23
N GLU A 97 9.80 13.02 -0.50
CA GLU A 97 9.11 14.27 -0.89
C GLU A 97 9.01 14.50 -2.40
#